data_AF-A0A101UQD5-F1
#
_entry.id   AF-A0A101UQD5-F1
#
_cell.length_a   1.000
_cell.length_b   1.000
_cell.length_c   1.000
_cell.angle_alpha   90.00
_cell.angle_beta   90.00
_cell.angle_gamma   90.00
#
_symmetry.space_group_name_H-M   'P 1'
#
loop_
_entity.id
_entity.type
_entity.pdbx_description
1 polymer ?
#
loop_
_entity_poly.entity_id
_entity_poly.type
_entity_poly.pdbx_seq_one_letter_code
_entity_poly.pdbx_strand_id
1 'polypeptide(L)'
;METQATEDARRWLAERGVVEAGDGWIDAENPERPLTANEIAHSWAGEVFTDERMDVAEQVRLAFGLLDLLDEYWVTCEIGFADRGPQGPLPADVLWDGYRRRLEADRDAEPVTYSLWVDWFEDRDTAATAFAEVLGNDIAHIVAEGSDAPLRRADRVLACSGPVPWLVKQKAYDSAVRLPALHVPLFKGLLAGYHDVYGDLEPTAALALLARLQLPADTPHLAELRSVLAAGHGNHYRSPDAWDDAVRASMD
;
A
#
# COMPACT_ATOMS: atom_id res chain seq x y z
N MET A 1 18.69 -6.15 11.20
CA MET A 1 19.01 -7.57 10.95
C MET A 1 18.54 -7.83 9.53
N GLU A 2 19.47 -8.06 8.62
CA GLU A 2 19.18 -8.39 7.22
C GLU A 2 18.38 -9.70 7.20
N THR A 3 17.36 -9.80 6.35
CA THR A 3 16.52 -11.00 6.30
C THR A 3 17.14 -12.02 5.34
N GLN A 4 16.85 -13.31 5.52
CA GLN A 4 17.30 -14.36 4.58
C GLN A 4 16.90 -14.04 3.14
N ALA A 5 15.72 -13.45 2.92
CA ALA A 5 15.25 -13.07 1.59
C ALA A 5 16.11 -11.97 0.94
N THR A 6 16.58 -11.00 1.74
CA THR A 6 17.49 -9.95 1.28
C THR A 6 18.85 -10.52 0.88
N GLU A 7 19.39 -11.45 1.69
CA GLU A 7 20.64 -12.16 1.36
C GLU A 7 20.50 -13.03 0.10
N ASP A 8 19.37 -13.69 -0.07
CA ASP A 8 19.07 -14.49 -1.26
C ASP A 8 18.98 -13.62 -2.51
N ALA A 9 18.31 -12.46 -2.43
CA ALA A 9 18.25 -11.47 -3.50
C ALA A 9 19.64 -10.93 -3.89
N ARG A 10 20.45 -10.58 -2.89
CA ARG A 10 21.84 -10.13 -3.08
C ARG A 10 22.70 -11.19 -3.77
N ARG A 11 22.59 -12.45 -3.34
CA ARG A 11 23.29 -13.58 -3.97
C ARG A 11 22.80 -13.83 -5.39
N TRP A 12 21.50 -13.76 -5.63
CA TRP A 12 20.92 -13.96 -6.96
C TRP A 12 21.37 -12.89 -7.96
N LEU A 13 21.51 -11.63 -7.52
CA LEU A 13 22.13 -10.55 -8.31
C LEU A 13 23.62 -10.81 -8.55
N ALA A 14 24.37 -11.24 -7.53
CA ALA A 14 25.80 -11.51 -7.66
C ALA A 14 26.11 -12.66 -8.63
N GLU A 15 25.28 -13.70 -8.66
CA GLU A 15 25.37 -14.79 -9.66
C GLU A 15 25.20 -14.29 -11.11
N ARG A 16 24.60 -13.10 -11.29
CA ARG A 16 24.40 -12.42 -12.56
C ARG A 16 25.40 -11.28 -12.81
N GLY A 17 26.45 -11.20 -11.99
CA GLY A 17 27.48 -10.19 -12.13
C GLY A 17 27.11 -8.82 -11.56
N VAL A 18 26.00 -8.70 -10.82
CA VAL A 18 25.59 -7.45 -10.19
C VAL A 18 25.91 -7.49 -8.70
N VAL A 19 26.80 -6.59 -8.25
CA VAL A 19 27.25 -6.56 -6.85
C VAL A 19 27.12 -5.16 -6.27
N GLU A 20 26.78 -5.07 -4.99
CA GLU A 20 26.77 -3.80 -4.27
C GLU A 20 28.22 -3.30 -4.08
N ALA A 21 28.47 -2.03 -4.37
CA ALA A 21 29.77 -1.40 -4.18
C ALA A 21 29.61 0.08 -3.81
N GLY A 22 30.10 0.45 -2.63
CA GLY A 22 29.97 1.82 -2.12
C GLY A 22 28.50 2.16 -1.84
N ASP A 23 27.99 3.19 -2.50
CA ASP A 23 26.61 3.69 -2.41
C ASP A 23 25.73 3.26 -3.58
N GLY A 24 26.21 2.33 -4.43
CA GLY A 24 25.47 1.85 -5.59
C GLY A 24 25.79 0.40 -5.95
N TRP A 25 25.55 0.06 -7.20
CA TRP A 25 25.67 -1.29 -7.74
C TRP A 25 26.61 -1.30 -8.94
N ILE A 26 27.40 -2.35 -9.09
CA ILE A 26 28.29 -2.54 -10.23
C ILE A 26 27.79 -3.74 -11.02
N ASP A 27 27.58 -3.53 -12.30
CA ASP A 27 27.36 -4.59 -13.28
C ASP A 27 28.70 -5.01 -13.89
N ALA A 28 29.01 -6.30 -13.88
CA ALA A 28 30.21 -6.87 -14.48
C ALA A 28 30.34 -6.56 -15.98
N GLU A 29 29.22 -6.35 -16.69
CA GLU A 29 29.24 -5.95 -18.10
C GLU A 29 29.63 -4.49 -18.31
N ASN A 30 29.45 -3.63 -17.29
CA ASN A 30 29.80 -2.21 -17.35
C ASN A 30 30.35 -1.69 -16.00
N PRO A 31 31.58 -2.11 -15.61
CA PRO A 31 32.10 -1.84 -14.28
C PRO A 31 32.48 -0.37 -14.02
N GLU A 32 32.58 0.44 -15.06
CA GLU A 32 32.96 1.86 -14.96
C GLU A 32 31.79 2.77 -14.56
N ARG A 33 30.56 2.27 -14.64
CA ARG A 33 29.34 3.03 -14.32
C ARG A 33 28.58 2.35 -13.18
N PRO A 34 28.63 2.92 -11.96
CA PRO A 34 27.74 2.53 -10.89
C PRO A 34 26.26 2.74 -11.30
N LEU A 35 25.42 1.78 -10.95
CA LEU A 35 23.98 1.79 -11.11
C LEU A 35 23.30 2.13 -9.78
N THR A 36 22.19 2.85 -9.87
CA THR A 36 21.29 3.14 -8.74
C THR A 36 20.41 1.93 -8.42
N ALA A 37 19.84 1.88 -7.22
CA ALA A 37 18.89 0.83 -6.85
C ALA A 37 17.69 0.79 -7.81
N ASN A 38 17.14 1.95 -8.18
CA ASN A 38 16.08 2.06 -9.17
C ASN A 38 16.46 1.48 -10.55
N GLU A 39 17.68 1.71 -11.03
CA GLU A 39 18.16 1.08 -12.27
C GLU A 39 18.26 -0.44 -12.14
N ILE A 40 18.76 -0.95 -11.01
CA ILE A 40 18.77 -2.39 -10.74
C ILE A 40 17.36 -2.96 -10.71
N ALA A 41 16.41 -2.28 -10.06
CA ALA A 41 15.02 -2.71 -10.02
C ALA A 41 14.42 -2.81 -11.43
N HIS A 42 14.63 -1.81 -12.29
CA HIS A 42 14.15 -1.81 -13.67
C HIS A 42 14.80 -2.89 -14.55
N SER A 43 16.08 -3.18 -14.34
CA SER A 43 16.80 -4.16 -15.15
C SER A 43 16.58 -5.61 -14.71
N TRP A 44 16.33 -5.86 -13.42
CA TRP A 44 16.42 -7.21 -12.86
C TRP A 44 15.18 -7.72 -12.15
N ALA A 45 14.25 -6.87 -11.71
CA ALA A 45 13.08 -7.36 -10.97
C ALA A 45 12.16 -8.25 -11.84
N GLY A 46 12.00 -7.93 -13.12
CA GLY A 46 11.24 -8.77 -14.06
C GLY A 46 11.92 -10.11 -14.34
N GLU A 47 13.26 -10.14 -14.36
CA GLU A 47 14.05 -11.36 -14.60
C GLU A 47 13.93 -12.41 -13.48
N VAL A 48 13.41 -12.03 -12.31
CA VAL A 48 13.07 -13.01 -11.28
C VAL A 48 11.99 -13.97 -11.77
N PHE A 49 11.00 -13.48 -12.51
CA PHE A 49 9.83 -14.24 -12.96
C PHE A 49 10.05 -15.02 -14.26
N THR A 50 11.26 -14.93 -14.84
CA THR A 50 11.70 -15.70 -16.00
C THR A 50 12.73 -16.78 -15.64
N ASP A 51 13.21 -16.82 -14.39
CA ASP A 51 14.19 -17.81 -13.94
C ASP A 51 13.53 -19.18 -13.71
N GLU A 52 13.61 -20.04 -14.73
CA GLU A 52 13.04 -21.40 -14.74
C GLU A 52 13.68 -22.35 -13.72
N ARG A 53 14.75 -21.93 -13.02
CA ARG A 53 15.39 -22.73 -11.95
C ARG A 53 14.63 -22.67 -10.63
N MET A 54 13.71 -21.69 -10.48
CA MET A 54 12.90 -21.47 -9.29
C MET A 54 11.45 -21.80 -9.57
N ASP A 55 10.75 -22.32 -8.57
CA ASP A 55 9.28 -22.36 -8.63
C ASP A 55 8.68 -20.95 -8.43
N VAL A 56 7.40 -20.78 -8.79
CA VAL A 56 6.74 -19.47 -8.73
C VAL A 56 6.70 -18.90 -7.30
N ALA A 57 6.61 -19.75 -6.27
CA ALA A 57 6.60 -19.29 -4.89
C ALA A 57 8.00 -18.78 -4.47
N GLU A 58 9.06 -19.44 -4.90
CA GLU A 58 10.45 -19.00 -4.73
C GLU A 58 10.70 -17.68 -5.47
N GLN A 59 10.21 -17.53 -6.70
CA GLN A 59 10.29 -16.28 -7.47
C GLN A 59 9.62 -15.12 -6.71
N VAL A 60 8.41 -15.31 -6.19
CA VAL A 60 7.72 -14.27 -5.41
C VAL A 60 8.49 -13.90 -4.14
N ARG A 61 9.02 -14.89 -3.41
CA ARG A 61 9.84 -14.62 -2.20
C ARG A 61 11.11 -13.85 -2.54
N LEU A 62 11.76 -14.19 -3.66
CA LEU A 62 12.95 -13.51 -4.14
C LEU A 62 12.66 -12.08 -4.58
N ALA A 63 11.58 -11.84 -5.33
CA ALA A 63 11.15 -10.50 -5.74
C ALA A 63 10.90 -9.61 -4.51
N PHE A 64 10.27 -10.17 -3.48
CA PHE A 64 10.10 -9.51 -2.20
C PHE A 64 11.43 -9.27 -1.46
N GLY A 65 12.40 -10.19 -1.57
CA GLY A 65 13.78 -9.97 -1.11
C GLY A 65 14.49 -8.83 -1.86
N LEU A 66 14.28 -8.71 -3.17
CA LEU A 66 14.78 -7.57 -3.97
C LEU A 66 14.12 -6.26 -3.54
N LEU A 67 12.82 -6.26 -3.26
CA LEU A 67 12.13 -5.09 -2.73
C LEU A 67 12.75 -4.68 -1.38
N ASP A 68 13.09 -5.64 -0.52
CA ASP A 68 13.71 -5.34 0.76
C ASP A 68 15.14 -4.80 0.64
N LEU A 69 15.84 -5.22 -0.40
CA LEU A 69 17.23 -4.87 -0.69
C LEU A 69 17.36 -3.50 -1.36
N LEU A 70 16.47 -3.23 -2.32
CA LEU A 70 16.54 -2.04 -3.16
C LEU A 70 15.65 -0.91 -2.63
N ASP A 71 14.56 -1.25 -1.93
CA ASP A 71 13.53 -0.31 -1.47
C ASP A 71 12.88 0.50 -2.61
N GLU A 72 12.73 -0.13 -3.77
CA GLU A 72 12.26 0.51 -5.00
C GLU A 72 10.86 0.02 -5.40
N TYR A 73 9.95 0.96 -5.63
CA TYR A 73 8.59 0.71 -6.12
C TYR A 73 8.55 -0.11 -7.42
N TRP A 74 9.54 0.03 -8.30
CA TRP A 74 9.51 -0.73 -9.55
C TRP A 74 9.50 -2.25 -9.32
N VAL A 75 10.04 -2.75 -8.20
CA VAL A 75 9.97 -4.17 -7.87
C VAL A 75 8.52 -4.61 -7.65
N THR A 76 7.66 -3.76 -7.07
CA THR A 76 6.24 -4.08 -6.89
C THR A 76 5.46 -4.02 -8.21
N CYS A 77 5.85 -3.14 -9.15
CA CYS A 77 5.31 -3.15 -10.51
C CYS A 77 5.52 -4.51 -11.17
N GLU A 78 6.73 -5.06 -11.11
CA GLU A 78 7.06 -6.36 -11.71
C GLU A 78 6.33 -7.51 -11.02
N ILE A 79 6.10 -7.44 -9.70
CA ILE A 79 5.22 -8.39 -9.00
C ILE A 79 3.79 -8.30 -9.56
N GLY A 80 3.27 -7.09 -9.76
CA GLY A 80 1.92 -6.87 -10.31
C GLY A 80 1.77 -7.25 -11.78
N PHE A 81 2.82 -7.10 -12.59
CA PHE A 81 2.88 -7.63 -13.97
C PHE A 81 2.99 -9.16 -13.96
N ALA A 82 3.80 -9.69 -13.03
CA ALA A 82 3.85 -11.07 -12.56
C ALA A 82 2.46 -11.74 -12.49
N ASP A 83 1.65 -11.20 -11.59
CA ASP A 83 0.33 -11.70 -11.23
C ASP A 83 -0.72 -11.60 -12.33
N ARG A 84 -0.62 -10.57 -13.18
CA ARG A 84 -1.54 -10.37 -14.31
C ARG A 84 -1.06 -11.01 -15.61
N GLY A 85 0.18 -11.50 -15.63
CA GLY A 85 0.87 -12.00 -16.80
C GLY A 85 0.85 -13.52 -16.93
N PRO A 86 1.75 -14.08 -17.78
CA PRO A 86 1.86 -15.52 -18.02
C PRO A 86 2.18 -16.37 -16.78
N GLN A 87 2.82 -15.77 -15.78
CA GLN A 87 3.16 -16.41 -14.50
C GLN A 87 2.00 -16.37 -13.51
N GLY A 88 0.95 -15.60 -13.82
CA GLY A 88 -0.20 -15.37 -12.98
C GLY A 88 -1.28 -16.48 -13.04
N PRO A 89 -2.16 -16.56 -12.03
CA PRO A 89 -2.08 -15.81 -10.78
C PRO A 89 -0.92 -16.31 -9.92
N LEU A 90 -0.23 -15.39 -9.24
CA LEU A 90 0.83 -15.76 -8.30
C LEU A 90 0.23 -16.52 -7.10
N PRO A 91 1.01 -17.35 -6.37
CA PRO A 91 0.53 -18.02 -5.16
C PRO A 91 0.06 -17.00 -4.12
N ALA A 92 -1.26 -16.93 -3.91
CA ALA A 92 -1.89 -15.87 -3.11
C ALA A 92 -1.40 -15.84 -1.66
N ASP A 93 -1.15 -17.00 -1.06
CA ASP A 93 -0.61 -17.11 0.30
C ASP A 93 0.77 -16.46 0.40
N VAL A 94 1.65 -16.70 -0.57
CA VAL A 94 3.01 -16.14 -0.60
C VAL A 94 2.97 -14.65 -0.94
N LEU A 95 2.15 -14.25 -1.91
CA LEU A 95 2.00 -12.86 -2.33
C LEU A 95 1.54 -11.99 -1.16
N TRP A 96 0.41 -12.34 -0.56
CA TRP A 96 -0.20 -11.51 0.48
C TRP A 96 0.53 -11.60 1.81
N ASP A 97 1.18 -12.73 2.14
CA ASP A 97 2.11 -12.78 3.27
C ASP A 97 3.29 -11.82 3.08
N GLY A 98 3.82 -11.74 1.87
CA GLY A 98 4.88 -10.78 1.53
C GLY A 98 4.46 -9.32 1.75
N TYR A 99 3.25 -8.93 1.33
CA TYR A 99 2.71 -7.60 1.63
C TYR A 99 2.51 -7.39 3.14
N ARG A 100 1.82 -8.32 3.83
CA ARG A 100 1.53 -8.22 5.27
C ARG A 100 2.80 -8.05 6.10
N ARG A 101 3.83 -8.86 5.86
CA ARG A 101 5.08 -8.80 6.64
C ARG A 101 5.80 -7.47 6.51
N ARG A 102 5.77 -6.84 5.34
CA ARG A 102 6.39 -5.52 5.11
C ARG A 102 5.57 -4.40 5.73
N LEU A 103 4.24 -4.49 5.66
CA LEU A 103 3.34 -3.57 6.35
C LEU A 103 3.44 -3.68 7.88
N GLU A 104 3.80 -4.85 8.41
CA GLU A 104 4.01 -5.08 9.85
C GLU A 104 5.41 -4.68 10.35
N ALA A 105 6.40 -4.55 9.46
CA ALA A 105 7.78 -4.24 9.82
C ALA A 105 7.93 -2.82 10.41
N ASP A 106 8.95 -2.61 11.26
CA ASP A 106 9.21 -1.31 11.89
C ASP A 106 9.71 -0.24 10.90
N ARG A 107 10.37 -0.67 9.82
CA ARG A 107 10.82 0.23 8.75
C ARG A 107 9.63 0.81 7.98
N ASP A 108 9.86 1.91 7.26
CA ASP A 108 8.86 2.44 6.33
C ASP A 108 8.48 1.39 5.27
N ALA A 109 7.26 1.50 4.76
CA ALA A 109 6.69 0.63 3.75
C ALA A 109 6.18 1.45 2.56
N GLU A 110 6.78 2.62 2.28
CA GLU A 110 6.35 3.54 1.22
C GLU A 110 6.14 2.83 -0.14
N PRO A 111 7.11 2.09 -0.70
CA PRO A 111 6.90 1.34 -1.95
C PRO A 111 5.71 0.38 -1.90
N VAL A 112 5.51 -0.29 -0.75
CA VAL A 112 4.42 -1.26 -0.54
C VAL A 112 3.07 -0.55 -0.45
N THR A 113 2.98 0.55 0.30
CA THR A 113 1.74 1.33 0.43
C THR A 113 1.37 2.05 -0.85
N TYR A 114 2.37 2.51 -1.62
CA TYR A 114 2.15 3.11 -2.93
C TYR A 114 1.71 2.08 -3.96
N SER A 115 2.31 0.88 -3.96
CA SER A 115 1.82 -0.23 -4.77
C SER A 115 0.39 -0.63 -4.42
N LEU A 116 0.08 -0.79 -3.12
CA LEU A 116 -1.30 -1.02 -2.67
C LEU A 116 -2.26 0.02 -3.23
N TRP A 117 -1.89 1.29 -3.20
CA TRP A 117 -2.70 2.35 -3.78
C TRP A 117 -2.89 2.15 -5.28
N VAL A 118 -1.81 2.23 -6.06
CA VAL A 118 -1.84 2.37 -7.53
C VAL A 118 -2.08 1.04 -8.25
N ASP A 119 -1.41 -0.03 -7.82
CA ASP A 119 -1.45 -1.32 -8.55
C ASP A 119 -2.66 -2.17 -8.17
N TRP A 120 -3.16 -2.03 -6.94
CA TRP A 120 -4.16 -2.93 -6.36
C TRP A 120 -5.47 -2.25 -5.97
N PHE A 121 -5.47 -1.07 -5.34
CA PHE A 121 -6.69 -0.45 -4.84
C PHE A 121 -7.41 0.40 -5.89
N GLU A 122 -6.67 1.03 -6.81
CA GLU A 122 -7.26 1.76 -7.94
C GLU A 122 -7.91 0.83 -8.98
N ASP A 123 -7.42 -0.41 -9.07
CA ASP A 123 -8.00 -1.44 -9.94
C ASP A 123 -9.23 -2.10 -9.31
N ARG A 124 -10.40 -1.89 -9.92
CA ARG A 124 -11.69 -2.38 -9.42
C ARG A 124 -11.79 -3.91 -9.39
N ASP A 125 -11.00 -4.61 -10.21
CA ASP A 125 -11.01 -6.07 -10.27
C ASP A 125 -10.17 -6.71 -9.15
N THR A 126 -9.21 -5.97 -8.58
CA THR A 126 -8.29 -6.49 -7.56
C THR A 126 -8.50 -5.87 -6.17
N ALA A 127 -9.05 -4.65 -6.08
CA ALA A 127 -9.19 -3.90 -4.82
C ALA A 127 -9.90 -4.66 -3.69
N ALA A 128 -10.96 -5.40 -4.02
CA ALA A 128 -11.71 -6.17 -3.03
C ALA A 128 -10.86 -7.29 -2.41
N THR A 129 -10.17 -8.05 -3.25
CA THR A 129 -9.30 -9.15 -2.81
C THR A 129 -8.09 -8.61 -2.08
N ALA A 130 -7.38 -7.64 -2.65
CA ALA A 130 -6.19 -7.05 -2.04
C ALA A 130 -6.50 -6.47 -0.65
N PHE A 131 -7.56 -5.67 -0.52
CA PHE A 131 -7.93 -5.07 0.77
C PHE A 131 -8.33 -6.12 1.80
N ALA A 132 -9.07 -7.16 1.39
CA ALA A 132 -9.43 -8.27 2.28
C ALA A 132 -8.18 -8.99 2.79
N GLU A 133 -7.22 -9.28 1.91
CA GLU A 133 -6.01 -10.03 2.21
C GLU A 133 -5.01 -9.26 3.07
N VAL A 134 -4.83 -7.96 2.85
CA VAL A 134 -3.87 -7.18 3.66
C VAL A 134 -4.44 -6.66 4.97
N LEU A 135 -5.77 -6.58 5.12
CA LEU A 135 -6.39 -6.04 6.33
C LEU A 135 -7.78 -6.59 6.64
N GLY A 136 -8.68 -6.62 5.66
CA GLY A 136 -10.12 -6.79 5.88
C GLY A 136 -10.48 -8.09 6.61
N ASN A 137 -9.75 -9.17 6.36
CA ASN A 137 -9.96 -10.46 7.02
C ASN A 137 -9.55 -10.46 8.49
N ASP A 138 -8.61 -9.59 8.88
CA ASP A 138 -7.93 -9.66 10.19
C ASP A 138 -8.32 -8.50 11.14
N ILE A 139 -8.89 -7.40 10.62
CA ILE A 139 -9.10 -6.16 11.38
C ILE A 139 -9.88 -6.36 12.70
N ALA A 140 -10.85 -7.27 12.73
CA ALA A 140 -11.61 -7.56 13.94
C ALA A 140 -10.72 -8.15 15.05
N HIS A 141 -9.78 -9.02 14.67
CA HIS A 141 -8.81 -9.62 15.57
C HIS A 141 -7.75 -8.62 16.02
N ILE A 142 -7.22 -7.80 15.09
CA ILE A 142 -6.26 -6.73 15.40
C ILE A 142 -6.83 -5.76 16.44
N VAL A 143 -8.09 -5.35 16.27
CA VAL A 143 -8.78 -4.46 17.21
C VAL A 143 -8.99 -5.11 18.58
N ALA A 144 -9.10 -6.43 18.65
CA ALA A 144 -9.31 -7.15 19.91
C ALA A 144 -8.01 -7.40 20.68
N GLU A 145 -6.91 -7.72 19.98
CA GLU A 145 -5.64 -8.07 20.61
C GLU A 145 -4.70 -6.87 20.80
N GLY A 146 -4.70 -5.93 19.86
CA GLY A 146 -3.89 -4.72 19.94
C GLY A 146 -2.38 -4.94 19.88
N SER A 147 -1.91 -5.97 19.18
CA SER A 147 -0.47 -6.23 19.00
C SER A 147 0.19 -5.24 18.04
N ASP A 148 1.42 -4.80 18.37
CA ASP A 148 2.08 -3.68 17.68
C ASP A 148 2.25 -3.88 16.17
N ALA A 149 2.73 -5.06 15.75
CA ALA A 149 2.99 -5.34 14.34
C ALA A 149 1.70 -5.32 13.47
N PRO A 150 0.65 -6.09 13.79
CA PRO A 150 -0.62 -5.99 13.08
C PRO A 150 -1.29 -4.60 13.18
N LEU A 151 -1.09 -3.86 14.27
CA LEU A 151 -1.58 -2.48 14.37
C LEU A 151 -0.87 -1.54 13.39
N ARG A 152 0.45 -1.66 13.21
CA ARG A 152 1.17 -0.90 12.17
C ARG A 152 0.65 -1.19 10.78
N ARG A 153 0.38 -2.46 10.48
CA ARG A 153 -0.26 -2.85 9.21
C ARG A 153 -1.63 -2.21 9.05
N ALA A 154 -2.47 -2.26 10.08
CA ALA A 154 -3.79 -1.63 10.05
C ALA A 154 -3.69 -0.11 9.84
N ASP A 155 -2.79 0.57 10.55
CA ASP A 155 -2.53 2.00 10.38
C ASP A 155 -2.20 2.34 8.91
N ARG A 156 -1.21 1.66 8.34
CA ARG A 156 -0.74 1.88 6.96
C ARG A 156 -1.82 1.61 5.92
N VAL A 157 -2.48 0.45 6.01
CA VAL A 157 -3.50 0.06 5.02
C VAL A 157 -4.73 0.96 5.11
N LEU A 158 -5.19 1.34 6.31
CA LEU A 158 -6.31 2.27 6.45
C LEU A 158 -5.97 3.63 5.85
N ALA A 159 -4.77 4.14 6.11
CA ALA A 159 -4.32 5.43 5.60
C ALA A 159 -4.23 5.49 4.06
N CYS A 160 -3.83 4.38 3.40
CA CYS A 160 -3.73 4.32 1.93
C CYS A 160 -4.98 3.72 1.23
N SER A 161 -6.04 3.38 1.96
CA SER A 161 -7.24 2.75 1.39
C SER A 161 -8.21 3.72 0.69
N GLY A 162 -7.74 4.89 0.25
CA GLY A 162 -8.54 5.89 -0.45
C GLY A 162 -9.28 5.32 -1.67
N PRO A 163 -8.57 4.72 -2.64
CA PRO A 163 -9.17 4.16 -3.86
C PRO A 163 -10.12 2.99 -3.62
N VAL A 164 -9.98 2.28 -2.49
CA VAL A 164 -10.79 1.09 -2.19
C VAL A 164 -12.29 1.48 -2.16
N PRO A 165 -13.16 0.76 -2.91
CA PRO A 165 -14.58 1.06 -2.95
C PRO A 165 -15.22 1.03 -1.56
N TRP A 166 -16.17 1.93 -1.28
CA TRP A 166 -16.79 2.03 0.04
C TRP A 166 -17.36 0.70 0.55
N LEU A 167 -18.12 -0.01 -0.30
CA LEU A 167 -18.74 -1.29 0.07
C LEU A 167 -17.71 -2.36 0.46
N VAL A 168 -16.47 -2.28 -0.02
CA VAL A 168 -15.39 -3.19 0.36
C VAL A 168 -14.84 -2.82 1.74
N LYS A 169 -14.54 -1.54 1.98
CA LYS A 169 -13.85 -1.11 3.22
C LYS A 169 -14.77 -0.83 4.40
N GLN A 170 -16.07 -0.64 4.20
CA GLN A 170 -17.01 -0.23 5.25
C GLN A 170 -16.96 -1.12 6.50
N LYS A 171 -17.00 -2.45 6.33
CA LYS A 171 -16.98 -3.40 7.47
C LYS A 171 -15.67 -3.31 8.27
N ALA A 172 -14.56 -3.11 7.58
CA ALA A 172 -13.26 -2.94 8.22
C ALA A 172 -13.19 -1.61 8.97
N TYR A 173 -13.69 -0.54 8.37
CA TYR A 173 -13.78 0.78 8.99
C TYR A 173 -14.66 0.77 10.26
N ASP A 174 -15.82 0.12 10.20
CA ASP A 174 -16.72 -0.05 11.36
C ASP A 174 -16.09 -0.87 12.48
N SER A 175 -15.14 -1.74 12.15
CA SER A 175 -14.36 -2.47 13.15
C SER A 175 -13.24 -1.63 13.73
N ALA A 176 -12.46 -0.97 12.87
CA ALA A 176 -11.29 -0.16 13.23
C ALA A 176 -11.64 1.02 14.13
N VAL A 177 -12.80 1.66 13.93
CA VAL A 177 -13.23 2.83 14.73
C VAL A 177 -13.43 2.51 16.22
N ARG A 178 -13.51 1.23 16.61
CA ARG A 178 -13.57 0.83 18.02
C ARG A 178 -12.23 1.01 18.75
N LEU A 179 -11.12 1.20 18.02
CA LEU A 179 -9.80 1.38 18.59
C LEU A 179 -9.29 2.81 18.31
N PRO A 180 -9.14 3.66 19.34
CA PRO A 180 -8.69 5.06 19.16
C PRO A 180 -7.37 5.23 18.40
N ALA A 181 -6.44 4.28 18.55
CA ALA A 181 -5.16 4.29 17.84
C ALA A 181 -5.32 4.30 16.30
N LEU A 182 -6.46 3.84 15.76
CA LEU A 182 -6.73 3.78 14.32
C LEU A 182 -7.57 4.96 13.81
N HIS A 183 -7.93 5.93 14.65
CA HIS A 183 -8.81 7.04 14.25
C HIS A 183 -8.16 7.98 13.23
N VAL A 184 -6.88 8.31 13.41
CA VAL A 184 -6.13 9.14 12.44
C VAL A 184 -5.98 8.43 11.09
N PRO A 185 -5.56 7.15 11.01
CA PRO A 185 -5.57 6.38 9.77
C PRO A 185 -6.92 6.30 9.07
N LEU A 186 -8.00 6.11 9.82
CA LEU A 186 -9.36 6.12 9.25
C LEU A 186 -9.69 7.47 8.63
N PHE A 187 -9.35 8.57 9.31
CA PHE A 187 -9.52 9.90 8.75
C PHE A 187 -8.72 10.09 7.47
N LYS A 188 -7.44 9.68 7.45
CA LYS A 188 -6.59 9.73 6.25
C LYS A 188 -7.20 8.94 5.09
N GLY A 189 -7.67 7.71 5.33
CA GLY A 189 -8.33 6.90 4.31
C GLY A 189 -9.65 7.47 3.80
N LEU A 190 -10.42 8.17 4.65
CA LEU A 190 -11.61 8.92 4.22
C LEU A 190 -11.23 10.12 3.36
N LEU A 191 -10.28 10.95 3.81
CA LEU A 191 -9.83 12.12 3.08
C LEU A 191 -9.25 11.73 1.71
N ALA A 192 -8.40 10.72 1.69
CA ALA A 192 -7.89 10.08 0.48
C ALA A 192 -9.02 9.60 -0.43
N GLY A 193 -10.01 8.89 0.11
CA GLY A 193 -11.14 8.40 -0.68
C GLY A 193 -12.04 9.49 -1.26
N TYR A 194 -12.06 10.69 -0.67
CA TYR A 194 -12.72 11.84 -1.28
C TYR A 194 -11.89 12.44 -2.43
N HIS A 195 -10.56 12.48 -2.29
CA HIS A 195 -9.64 13.08 -3.25
C HIS A 195 -9.11 12.12 -4.32
N ASP A 196 -9.45 10.85 -4.28
CA ASP A 196 -8.98 9.86 -5.24
C ASP A 196 -9.94 9.73 -6.43
N VAL A 197 -9.41 9.54 -7.64
CA VAL A 197 -10.22 9.39 -8.88
C VAL A 197 -11.12 8.16 -8.80
N TYR A 198 -10.62 7.09 -8.17
CA TYR A 198 -11.31 5.82 -7.98
C TYR A 198 -11.99 5.74 -6.62
N GLY A 199 -11.78 6.71 -5.73
CA GLY A 199 -12.55 6.88 -4.51
C GLY A 199 -14.05 6.98 -4.78
N ASP A 200 -14.87 6.42 -3.90
CA ASP A 200 -16.34 6.55 -4.01
C ASP A 200 -16.94 6.40 -2.62
N LEU A 201 -16.86 7.47 -1.81
CA LEU A 201 -17.42 7.45 -0.47
C LEU A 201 -18.94 7.52 -0.53
N GLU A 202 -19.60 6.77 0.35
CA GLU A 202 -21.02 6.96 0.65
C GLU A 202 -21.17 8.12 1.65
N PRO A 203 -21.62 9.33 1.24
CA PRO A 203 -21.42 10.54 2.04
C PRO A 203 -22.06 10.47 3.42
N THR A 204 -23.27 9.92 3.51
CA THR A 204 -23.99 9.79 4.79
C THR A 204 -23.29 8.81 5.73
N ALA A 205 -22.82 7.66 5.21
CA ALA A 205 -22.15 6.65 6.02
C ALA A 205 -20.74 7.10 6.43
N ALA A 206 -20.00 7.74 5.52
CA ALA A 206 -18.70 8.34 5.79
C ALA A 206 -18.79 9.45 6.84
N LEU A 207 -19.79 10.33 6.76
CA LEU A 207 -20.02 11.37 7.75
C LEU A 207 -20.36 10.80 9.13
N ALA A 208 -21.20 9.76 9.18
CA ALA A 208 -21.53 9.06 10.42
C ALA A 208 -20.31 8.38 11.06
N LEU A 209 -19.41 7.81 10.25
CA LEU A 209 -18.14 7.28 10.72
C LEU A 209 -17.22 8.40 11.24
N LEU A 210 -17.08 9.49 10.50
CA LEU A 210 -16.26 10.65 10.86
C LEU A 210 -16.68 11.29 12.20
N ALA A 211 -17.98 11.28 12.50
CA ALA A 211 -18.53 11.75 13.78
C ALA A 211 -18.11 10.88 14.98
N ARG A 212 -17.67 9.63 14.76
CA ARG A 212 -17.23 8.70 15.80
C ARG A 212 -15.72 8.77 16.08
N LEU A 213 -14.95 9.43 15.21
CA LEU A 213 -13.50 9.55 15.35
C LEU A 213 -13.14 10.60 16.43
N GLN A 214 -12.23 10.23 17.32
CA GLN A 214 -11.61 11.10 18.31
C GLN A 214 -10.34 11.68 17.70
N LEU A 215 -10.51 12.78 16.96
CA LEU A 215 -9.42 13.48 16.28
C LEU A 215 -9.05 14.76 17.05
N PRO A 216 -7.78 15.19 17.01
CA PRO A 216 -7.39 16.52 17.46
C PRO A 216 -8.26 17.62 16.81
N ALA A 217 -8.61 18.67 17.57
CA ALA A 217 -9.48 19.73 17.07
C ALA A 217 -8.90 20.51 15.89
N ASP A 218 -7.57 20.52 15.77
CA ASP A 218 -6.78 21.18 14.73
C ASP A 218 -6.41 20.22 13.58
N THR A 219 -7.04 19.04 13.51
CA THR A 219 -6.80 18.09 12.42
C THR A 219 -7.05 18.77 11.07
N PRO A 220 -6.03 18.94 10.21
CA PRO A 220 -6.18 19.61 8.93
C PRO A 220 -7.26 18.93 8.09
N HIS A 221 -8.04 19.72 7.36
CA HIS A 221 -9.05 19.26 6.40
C HIS A 221 -10.29 18.56 7.00
N LEU A 222 -10.39 18.47 8.33
CA LEU A 222 -11.51 17.81 8.99
C LEU A 222 -12.83 18.57 8.79
N ALA A 223 -12.81 19.90 8.89
CA ALA A 223 -14.00 20.73 8.72
C ALA A 223 -14.51 20.70 7.28
N GLU A 224 -13.58 20.78 6.32
CA GLU A 224 -13.81 20.74 4.89
C GLU A 224 -14.43 19.40 4.48
N LEU A 225 -13.83 18.29 4.92
CA LEU A 225 -14.36 16.95 4.64
C LEU A 225 -15.76 16.76 5.22
N ARG A 226 -16.03 17.27 6.43
CA ARG A 226 -17.39 17.23 7.02
C ARG A 226 -18.39 18.02 6.17
N SER A 227 -17.99 19.20 5.70
CA SER A 227 -18.84 20.08 4.89
C SER A 227 -19.25 19.41 3.57
N VAL A 228 -18.28 18.92 2.80
CA VAL A 228 -18.55 18.30 1.48
C VAL A 228 -19.37 17.02 1.60
N LEU A 229 -19.11 16.18 2.63
CA LEU A 229 -19.91 14.98 2.88
C LEU A 229 -21.33 15.31 3.33
N ALA A 230 -21.52 16.35 4.15
CA ALA A 230 -22.85 16.81 4.57
C ALA A 230 -23.68 17.36 3.40
N ALA A 231 -23.03 17.95 2.40
CA ALA A 231 -23.65 18.37 1.14
C ALA A 231 -23.88 17.21 0.15
N GLY A 232 -23.46 15.98 0.49
CA GLY A 232 -23.67 14.79 -0.34
C GLY A 232 -22.59 14.55 -1.41
N HIS A 233 -21.44 15.22 -1.33
CA HIS A 233 -20.32 15.01 -2.27
C HIS A 233 -19.41 13.90 -1.77
N GLY A 234 -19.43 12.75 -2.45
CA GLY A 234 -18.61 11.57 -2.09
C GLY A 234 -17.24 11.51 -2.77
N ASN A 235 -17.00 12.37 -3.76
CA ASN A 235 -15.76 12.39 -4.56
C ASN A 235 -15.50 13.79 -5.12
N HIS A 236 -14.28 14.30 -4.94
CA HIS A 236 -13.83 15.61 -5.39
C HIS A 236 -13.93 15.79 -6.92
N TYR A 237 -13.55 14.80 -7.71
CA TYR A 237 -13.58 14.87 -9.18
C TYR A 237 -15.00 14.96 -9.75
N ARG A 238 -16.02 14.53 -8.99
CA ARG A 238 -17.43 14.69 -9.37
C ARG A 238 -18.00 16.05 -8.95
N SER A 239 -17.33 16.79 -8.09
CA SER A 239 -17.78 18.08 -7.54
C SER A 239 -16.58 18.93 -7.08
N PRO A 240 -15.71 19.37 -8.00
CA PRO A 240 -14.41 19.97 -7.63
C PRO A 240 -14.59 21.28 -6.83
N ASP A 241 -15.54 22.11 -7.24
CA ASP A 241 -15.82 23.41 -6.59
C ASP A 241 -16.28 23.26 -5.13
N ALA A 242 -16.88 22.12 -4.77
CA ALA A 242 -17.40 21.90 -3.41
C ALA A 242 -16.30 21.91 -2.35
N TRP A 243 -15.09 21.45 -2.69
CA TRP A 243 -13.95 21.50 -1.78
C TRP A 243 -13.46 22.93 -1.58
N ASP A 244 -13.32 23.69 -2.67
CA ASP A 244 -12.86 25.08 -2.61
C ASP A 244 -13.85 25.97 -1.85
N ASP A 245 -15.15 25.75 -2.02
CA ASP A 245 -16.20 26.39 -1.21
C ASP A 245 -16.06 26.04 0.27
N ALA A 246 -15.79 24.77 0.60
CA ALA A 246 -15.61 24.33 1.98
C ALA A 246 -14.34 24.92 2.63
N VAL A 247 -13.24 25.03 1.89
CA VAL A 247 -11.99 25.69 2.35
C VAL A 247 -12.21 27.18 2.59
N ARG A 248 -12.94 27.87 1.70
CA ARG A 248 -13.28 29.29 1.93
C ARG A 248 -14.10 29.46 3.20
N ALA A 249 -15.09 28.61 3.41
CA ALA A 249 -15.98 28.68 4.57
C ALA A 249 -15.31 28.30 5.90
N SER A 250 -14.20 27.56 5.90
CA SER A 250 -13.46 27.21 7.12
C SER A 250 -12.48 28.28 7.59
N MET A 251 -12.18 29.26 6.72
CA MET A 251 -11.30 30.40 7.02
C MET A 251 -12.03 31.62 7.59
N ASP A 252 -13.36 31.69 7.43
CA ASP A 252 -14.24 32.77 7.91
C ASP A 252 -14.74 32.52 9.35
#